data_AF-A0A5C0WDR8-F1
#
_entry.id   AF-A0A5C0WDR8-F1
#
_cell.length_a   1.000
_cell.length_b   1.000
_cell.length_c   1.000
_cell.angle_alpha   90.00
_cell.angle_beta   90.00
_cell.angle_gamma   90.00
#
_symmetry.space_group_name_H-M   'P 1'
#
loop_
_entity.id
_entity.type
_entity.pdbx_description
1 polymer ?
#
loop_
_entity_poly.entity_id
_entity_poly.type
_entity_poly.pdbx_seq_one_letter_code
_entity_poly.pdbx_strand_id
1 'polypeptide(L)'
;MYEFENYEYLNAITFYKRAEKKLSLVSDDIERAEFNYKMAEIYYHMKQTHMSMHHIAQAIQCYREKDTYTVREIQCSFVIGLNYIDMGCPEKAIPHFQHALEKAADNSTKRLKGSALYNLGLSYFHNKEIAQAIIHFNDSIRAFREQGYEHLNRILDPLIMLSKAYFKKKEQDLGIYALNNGIELSEKLKDHVLLLIFKFLRSLYVDNNFEQLEKIMELLEIKSMYPDLEDLAKDAAKYYNEMGDKDNAMLFYEKILYFQTQVKRGDCQYEI
;
A
#
# COMPACT_ATOMS: atom_id res chain seq x y z
N MET A 1 20.76 2.51 -1.33
CA MET A 1 19.77 1.55 -1.88
C MET A 1 19.72 0.24 -1.10
N TYR A 2 20.80 -0.16 -0.41
CA TYR A 2 20.83 -1.32 0.51
C TYR A 2 20.03 -1.13 1.81
N GLU A 3 20.02 0.08 2.39
CA GLU A 3 19.32 0.37 3.67
C GLU A 3 17.79 0.53 3.55
N PHE A 4 17.26 0.68 2.33
CA PHE A 4 15.81 0.77 2.09
C PHE A 4 15.13 -0.60 2.17
N GLU A 5 15.88 -1.68 1.95
CA GLU A 5 15.38 -3.06 1.97
C GLU A 5 15.29 -3.64 3.40
N ASN A 6 15.92 -2.98 4.39
CA ASN A 6 15.98 -3.44 5.77
C ASN A 6 15.08 -2.67 6.74
N TYR A 7 14.13 -1.86 6.25
CA TYR A 7 13.26 -1.01 7.10
C TYR A 7 14.03 -0.01 7.99
N GLU A 8 15.28 0.32 7.64
CA GLU A 8 16.11 1.30 8.36
C GLU A 8 15.76 2.76 7.98
N TYR A 9 14.48 3.09 7.93
CA TYR A 9 14.01 4.44 7.55
C TYR A 9 14.56 5.53 8.49
N LEU A 10 14.85 5.18 9.75
CA LEU A 10 15.44 6.05 10.76
C LEU A 10 16.92 6.39 10.48
N ASN A 11 17.70 5.44 9.95
CA ASN A 11 19.08 5.71 9.53
C ASN A 11 19.08 6.55 8.25
N ALA A 12 18.24 6.15 7.27
CA ALA A 12 18.09 6.87 6.02
C ALA A 12 17.72 8.35 6.25
N ILE A 13 16.69 8.63 7.05
CA ILE A 13 16.24 10.01 7.30
C ILE A 13 17.33 10.87 7.97
N THR A 14 18.18 10.28 8.81
CA THR A 14 19.29 11.01 9.43
C THR A 14 20.31 11.46 8.40
N PHE A 15 20.67 10.59 7.45
CA PHE A 15 21.56 10.95 6.34
C PHE A 15 20.91 11.98 5.41
N TYR A 16 19.64 11.79 5.04
CA TYR A 16 18.96 12.73 4.16
C TYR A 16 18.78 14.12 4.79
N LYS A 17 18.47 14.23 6.09
CA LYS A 17 18.43 15.53 6.80
C LYS A 17 19.78 16.25 6.80
N ARG A 18 20.89 15.51 6.84
CA ARG A 18 22.24 16.11 6.71
C ARG A 18 22.50 16.56 5.28
N ALA A 19 22.07 15.78 4.28
CA ALA A 19 22.17 16.12 2.87
C ALA A 19 21.31 17.34 2.51
N GLU A 20 20.12 17.47 3.11
CA GLU A 20 19.21 18.60 2.91
C GLU A 20 19.86 19.95 3.20
N LYS A 21 20.70 20.02 4.25
CA LYS A 21 21.46 21.24 4.61
C LYS A 21 22.43 21.70 3.52
N LYS A 22 22.82 20.80 2.62
CA LYS A 22 23.71 21.06 1.50
C LYS A 22 22.96 21.15 0.16
N LEU A 23 21.64 21.00 0.15
CA LEU A 23 20.85 20.97 -1.07
C LEU A 23 20.92 22.31 -1.84
N SER A 24 21.10 23.42 -1.13
CA SER A 24 21.32 24.74 -1.74
C SER A 24 22.64 24.86 -2.52
N LEU A 25 23.59 23.95 -2.29
CA LEU A 25 24.86 23.88 -3.02
C LEU A 25 24.74 23.06 -4.32
N VAL A 26 23.63 22.33 -4.50
CA VAL A 26 23.37 21.52 -5.70
C VAL A 26 22.74 22.43 -6.76
N SER A 27 23.46 22.68 -7.84
CA SER A 27 22.99 23.56 -8.92
C SER A 27 21.97 22.90 -9.84
N ASP A 28 22.03 21.58 -10.03
CA ASP A 28 21.09 20.86 -10.91
C ASP A 28 19.72 20.67 -10.24
N ASP A 29 18.70 21.27 -10.85
CA ASP A 29 17.31 21.18 -10.47
C ASP A 29 16.81 19.73 -10.41
N ILE A 30 17.34 18.84 -11.28
CA ILE A 30 16.94 17.43 -11.29
C ILE A 30 17.50 16.68 -10.10
N GLU A 31 18.77 16.90 -9.75
CA GLU A 31 19.34 16.29 -8.56
C GLU A 31 18.57 16.75 -7.30
N ARG A 32 18.14 18.02 -7.26
CA ARG A 32 17.26 18.51 -6.19
C ARG A 32 15.89 17.85 -6.20
N ALA A 33 15.31 17.59 -7.38
CA ALA A 33 14.03 16.89 -7.51
C ALA A 33 14.14 15.41 -7.11
N GLU A 34 15.25 14.73 -7.43
CA GLU A 34 15.50 13.33 -7.03
C GLU A 34 15.66 13.22 -5.52
N PHE A 35 16.38 14.15 -4.89
CA PHE A 35 16.46 14.25 -3.44
C PHE A 35 15.07 14.36 -2.80
N ASN A 36 14.25 15.31 -3.29
CA ASN A 36 12.92 15.55 -2.75
C ASN A 36 11.95 14.38 -3.00
N TYR A 37 12.02 13.75 -4.16
CA TYR A 37 11.26 12.53 -4.44
C TYR A 37 11.61 11.42 -3.44
N LYS A 38 12.90 11.20 -3.17
CA LYS A 38 13.35 10.19 -2.21
C LYS A 38 12.93 10.51 -0.77
N MET A 39 13.02 11.77 -0.37
CA MET A 39 12.51 12.23 0.92
C MET A 39 11.01 11.98 1.06
N ALA A 40 10.25 12.26 0.01
CA ALA A 40 8.82 12.02 0.02
C ALA A 40 8.47 10.54 0.16
N GLU A 41 9.17 9.63 -0.53
CA GLU A 41 8.98 8.18 -0.36
C GLU A 41 9.27 7.74 1.08
N ILE A 42 10.38 8.20 1.67
CA ILE A 42 10.75 7.86 3.05
C ILE A 42 9.69 8.35 4.03
N TYR A 43 9.30 9.62 3.95
CA TYR A 43 8.27 10.17 4.84
C TYR A 43 6.92 9.50 4.66
N TYR A 44 6.56 9.08 3.44
CA TYR A 44 5.35 8.30 3.20
C TYR A 44 5.38 6.96 3.94
N HIS A 45 6.50 6.22 3.84
CA HIS A 45 6.65 4.94 4.54
C HIS A 45 6.67 5.09 6.07
N MET A 46 7.19 6.20 6.60
CA MET A 46 7.14 6.56 8.02
C MET A 46 5.78 7.11 8.47
N LYS A 47 4.76 7.10 7.60
CA LYS A 47 3.43 7.69 7.87
C LYS A 47 3.46 9.17 8.29
N GLN A 48 4.51 9.89 7.88
CA GLN A 48 4.66 11.33 8.04
C GLN A 48 4.07 12.05 6.81
N THR A 49 2.78 11.89 6.61
CA THR A 49 2.02 12.25 5.39
C THR A 49 2.22 13.70 4.95
N HIS A 50 2.21 14.65 5.88
CA HIS A 50 2.42 16.07 5.55
C HIS A 50 3.84 16.37 5.07
N MET A 51 4.86 15.73 5.66
CA MET A 51 6.26 15.89 5.22
C MET A 51 6.46 15.26 3.85
N SER A 52 5.84 14.10 3.59
CA SER A 52 5.87 13.47 2.28
C SER A 52 5.26 14.39 1.21
N MET A 53 4.08 14.96 1.48
CA MET A 53 3.42 15.91 0.59
C MET A 53 4.25 17.18 0.34
N HIS A 54 4.93 17.69 1.37
CA HIS A 54 5.81 18.86 1.24
C HIS A 54 6.95 18.59 0.23
N HIS A 55 7.67 17.49 0.41
CA HIS A 55 8.79 17.15 -0.47
C HIS A 55 8.34 16.76 -1.87
N ILE A 56 7.25 16.00 -2.03
CA ILE A 56 6.82 15.60 -3.38
C ILE A 56 6.33 16.78 -4.21
N ALA A 57 5.76 17.81 -3.57
CA ALA A 57 5.37 19.06 -4.23
C ALA A 57 6.58 19.82 -4.79
N GLN A 58 7.74 19.73 -4.13
CA GLN A 58 8.99 20.35 -4.60
C GLN A 58 9.62 19.57 -5.77
N ALA A 59 9.35 18.26 -5.89
CA ALA A 59 9.91 17.42 -6.95
C ALA A 59 9.06 17.42 -8.24
N ILE A 60 7.73 17.37 -8.10
CA ILE A 60 6.83 17.07 -9.24
C ILE A 60 6.88 18.10 -10.36
N GLN A 61 7.08 19.39 -10.05
CA GLN A 61 7.15 20.45 -11.08
C GLN A 61 8.36 20.24 -12.00
N CYS A 62 9.52 19.92 -11.43
CA CYS A 62 10.75 19.71 -12.19
C CYS A 62 10.63 18.54 -13.18
N TYR A 63 9.95 17.46 -12.79
CA TYR A 63 9.74 16.31 -13.69
C TYR A 63 8.68 16.59 -14.77
N ARG A 64 7.62 17.35 -14.46
CA ARG A 64 6.56 17.69 -15.42
C ARG A 64 7.06 18.54 -16.59
N GLU A 65 8.10 19.32 -16.37
CA GLU A 65 8.69 20.19 -17.41
C GLU A 65 9.57 19.41 -18.41
N LYS A 66 9.83 18.11 -18.18
CA LYS A 66 10.78 17.32 -18.97
C LYS A 66 10.21 15.98 -19.38
N ASP A 67 9.96 15.80 -20.67
CA ASP A 67 9.38 14.57 -21.24
C ASP A 67 10.19 13.30 -20.92
N THR A 68 11.51 13.43 -20.77
CA THR A 68 12.42 12.32 -20.43
C THR A 68 12.20 11.76 -19.02
N TYR A 69 11.44 12.46 -18.15
CA TYR A 69 11.19 12.08 -16.75
C TYR A 69 9.76 11.58 -16.51
N THR A 70 9.05 11.14 -17.56
CA THR A 70 7.68 10.60 -17.47
C THR A 70 7.53 9.53 -16.37
N VAL A 71 8.51 8.64 -16.20
CA VAL A 71 8.49 7.63 -15.12
C VAL A 71 8.44 8.27 -13.73
N ARG A 72 9.25 9.31 -13.50
CA ARG A 72 9.28 10.04 -12.23
C ARG A 72 8.01 10.85 -12.01
N GLU A 73 7.45 11.43 -13.07
CA GLU A 73 6.16 12.12 -13.00
C GLU A 73 5.03 11.18 -12.56
N ILE A 74 4.97 9.97 -13.13
CA ILE A 74 4.02 8.92 -12.74
C ILE A 74 4.23 8.53 -11.27
N GLN A 75 5.48 8.28 -10.86
CA GLN A 75 5.80 7.90 -9.49
C GLN A 75 5.45 9.01 -8.48
N CYS A 76 5.68 10.29 -8.83
CA CYS A 76 5.26 11.41 -7.98
C CYS A 76 3.75 11.44 -7.82
N SER A 77 3.01 11.21 -8.91
CA SER A 77 1.55 11.12 -8.86
C SER A 77 1.09 9.97 -7.96
N PHE A 78 1.83 8.86 -7.93
CA PHE A 78 1.55 7.77 -6.98
C PHE A 78 1.72 8.18 -5.53
N VAL A 79 2.86 8.80 -5.19
CA VAL A 79 3.13 9.27 -3.83
C VAL A 79 2.06 10.27 -3.39
N ILE A 80 1.70 11.24 -4.24
CA ILE A 80 0.65 12.22 -3.92
C ILE A 80 -0.70 11.53 -3.67
N GLY A 81 -1.13 10.65 -4.56
CA GLY A 81 -2.40 9.95 -4.42
C GLY A 81 -2.47 9.09 -3.17
N LEU A 82 -1.40 8.36 -2.84
CA LEU A 82 -1.34 7.53 -1.64
C LEU A 82 -1.37 8.38 -0.36
N ASN A 83 -0.70 9.53 -0.34
CA ASN A 83 -0.80 10.48 0.78
C ASN A 83 -2.24 11.02 0.95
N TYR A 84 -2.97 11.26 -0.14
CA TYR A 84 -4.39 11.64 -0.05
C TYR A 84 -5.27 10.53 0.54
N ILE A 85 -5.01 9.26 0.20
CA ILE A 85 -5.69 8.12 0.83
C ILE A 85 -5.39 8.07 2.33
N ASP A 86 -4.12 8.19 2.72
CA ASP A 86 -3.70 8.19 4.14
C ASP A 86 -4.31 9.38 4.92
N MET A 87 -4.57 10.51 4.26
CA MET A 87 -5.31 11.66 4.85
C MET A 87 -6.83 11.48 4.89
N GLY A 88 -7.36 10.34 4.43
CA GLY A 88 -8.80 10.08 4.37
C GLY A 88 -9.53 10.90 3.31
N CYS A 89 -8.82 11.40 2.29
CA CYS A 89 -9.37 12.12 1.13
C CYS A 89 -9.17 11.33 -0.17
N PRO A 90 -9.65 10.07 -0.28
CA PRO A 90 -9.39 9.22 -1.44
C PRO A 90 -9.92 9.79 -2.77
N GLU A 91 -10.96 10.63 -2.73
CA GLU A 91 -11.50 11.32 -3.90
C GLU A 91 -10.47 12.27 -4.54
N LYS A 92 -9.58 12.86 -3.74
CA LYS A 92 -8.48 13.71 -4.24
C LYS A 92 -7.35 12.90 -4.86
N ALA A 93 -7.24 11.62 -4.55
CA ALA A 93 -6.21 10.73 -5.10
C ALA A 93 -6.50 10.31 -6.55
N ILE A 94 -7.79 10.16 -6.90
CA ILE A 94 -8.27 9.71 -8.21
C ILE A 94 -7.64 10.48 -9.38
N PRO A 95 -7.68 11.83 -9.45
CA PRO A 95 -7.10 12.56 -10.59
C PRO A 95 -5.59 12.34 -10.75
N HIS A 96 -4.86 12.10 -9.66
CA HIS A 96 -3.43 11.80 -9.73
C HIS A 96 -3.16 10.42 -10.32
N PHE A 97 -3.95 9.41 -9.93
CA PHE A 97 -3.81 8.07 -10.50
C PHE A 97 -4.34 7.96 -11.93
N GLN A 98 -5.36 8.74 -12.30
CA GLN A 98 -5.81 8.88 -13.70
C GLN A 98 -4.70 9.50 -14.56
N HIS A 99 -4.11 10.61 -14.12
CA HIS A 99 -2.97 11.23 -14.79
C HIS A 99 -1.79 10.25 -14.96
N ALA A 100 -1.47 9.49 -13.91
CA ALA A 100 -0.45 8.47 -13.96
C ALA A 100 -0.77 7.34 -14.96
N LEU A 101 -2.04 6.94 -15.05
CA LEU A 101 -2.51 5.93 -15.99
C LEU A 101 -2.41 6.42 -17.45
N GLU A 102 -2.79 7.68 -17.70
CA GLU A 102 -2.69 8.32 -19.02
C GLU A 102 -1.23 8.43 -19.49
N LYS A 103 -0.32 8.80 -18.59
CA LYS A 103 1.12 8.87 -18.87
C LYS A 103 1.76 7.49 -19.04
N ALA A 104 1.19 6.44 -18.47
CA ALA A 104 1.69 5.06 -18.59
C ALA A 104 1.29 4.39 -19.93
N ALA A 105 1.49 5.09 -21.05
CA ALA A 105 1.10 4.66 -22.39
C ALA A 105 2.21 3.87 -23.13
N ASP A 106 3.48 4.11 -22.80
CA ASP A 106 4.62 3.57 -23.52
C ASP A 106 5.04 2.18 -23.03
N ASN A 107 5.71 1.42 -23.91
CA ASN A 107 6.21 0.08 -23.59
C ASN A 107 7.10 0.04 -22.33
N SER A 108 7.88 1.10 -22.08
CA SER A 108 8.76 1.22 -20.91
C SER A 108 8.02 1.46 -19.58
N THR A 109 6.76 1.90 -19.63
CA THR A 109 5.94 2.27 -18.47
C THR A 109 4.82 1.29 -18.16
N LYS A 110 4.73 0.19 -18.93
CA LYS A 110 3.67 -0.82 -18.81
C LYS A 110 3.48 -1.41 -17.41
N ARG A 111 4.56 -1.58 -16.64
CA ARG A 111 4.46 -2.01 -15.23
C ARG A 111 3.71 -0.98 -14.38
N LEU A 112 3.93 0.31 -14.65
CA LEU A 112 3.30 1.41 -13.93
C LEU A 112 1.81 1.51 -14.25
N LYS A 113 1.38 1.10 -15.45
CA LYS A 113 -0.05 0.98 -15.79
C LYS A 113 -0.81 0.10 -14.81
N GLY A 114 -0.29 -1.10 -14.51
CA GLY A 114 -0.90 -2.00 -13.54
C GLY A 114 -0.95 -1.40 -12.12
N SER A 115 0.11 -0.68 -11.71
CA SER A 115 0.14 0.03 -10.42
C SER A 115 -0.84 1.21 -10.36
N ALA A 116 -0.99 1.98 -11.45
CA ALA A 116 -1.96 3.08 -11.53
C ALA A 116 -3.39 2.56 -11.41
N LEU A 117 -3.72 1.46 -12.09
CA LEU A 117 -5.02 0.80 -11.99
C LEU A 117 -5.27 0.26 -10.58
N TYR A 118 -4.29 -0.37 -9.94
CA TYR A 118 -4.41 -0.82 -8.56
C TYR A 118 -4.72 0.35 -7.61
N ASN A 119 -3.99 1.45 -7.75
CA ASN A 119 -4.16 2.64 -6.91
C ASN A 119 -5.51 3.37 -7.15
N LEU A 120 -6.02 3.36 -8.38
CA LEU A 120 -7.40 3.77 -8.66
C LEU A 120 -8.38 2.88 -7.91
N GLY A 121 -8.19 1.55 -7.97
CA GLY A 121 -8.99 0.59 -7.22
C GLY A 121 -8.99 0.88 -5.71
N LEU A 122 -7.82 1.17 -5.12
CA LEU A 122 -7.71 1.59 -3.73
C LEU A 122 -8.50 2.87 -3.45
N SER A 123 -8.38 3.89 -4.30
CA SER A 123 -9.10 5.16 -4.14
C SER A 123 -10.61 4.93 -4.10
N TYR A 124 -11.15 4.19 -5.06
CA TYR A 124 -12.58 3.86 -5.07
C TYR A 124 -12.99 2.97 -3.88
N PHE A 125 -12.14 2.03 -3.46
CA PHE A 125 -12.41 1.18 -2.31
C PHE A 125 -12.56 2.01 -1.01
N HIS A 126 -11.62 2.92 -0.77
CA HIS A 126 -11.64 3.84 0.37
C HIS A 126 -12.76 4.88 0.26
N ASN A 127 -13.15 5.28 -0.96
CA ASN A 127 -14.31 6.13 -1.21
C ASN A 127 -15.66 5.37 -1.14
N LYS A 128 -15.64 4.09 -0.75
CA LYS A 128 -16.82 3.19 -0.64
C LYS A 128 -17.51 2.87 -1.98
N GLU A 129 -16.88 3.18 -3.11
CA GLU A 129 -17.34 2.85 -4.46
C GLU A 129 -16.86 1.45 -4.88
N ILE A 130 -17.34 0.42 -4.18
CA ILE A 130 -16.78 -0.94 -4.26
C ILE A 130 -16.89 -1.56 -5.66
N ALA A 131 -17.94 -1.24 -6.43
CA ALA A 131 -18.07 -1.74 -7.80
C ALA A 131 -16.97 -1.21 -8.74
N GLN A 132 -16.61 0.08 -8.63
CA GLN A 132 -15.51 0.67 -9.39
C GLN A 132 -14.16 0.12 -8.93
N ALA A 133 -13.99 -0.09 -7.62
CA ALA A 133 -12.79 -0.71 -7.08
C ALA A 133 -12.53 -2.10 -7.69
N ILE A 134 -13.55 -2.95 -7.76
CA ILE A 134 -13.48 -4.29 -8.36
C ILE A 134 -13.05 -4.22 -9.83
N ILE A 135 -13.61 -3.31 -10.62
CA ILE A 135 -13.23 -3.12 -12.03
C ILE A 135 -11.72 -2.82 -12.12
N HIS A 136 -11.25 -1.83 -11.38
CA HIS A 136 -9.86 -1.40 -11.43
C HIS A 136 -8.86 -2.42 -10.88
N PHE A 137 -9.22 -3.20 -9.85
CA PHE A 137 -8.39 -4.31 -9.39
C PHE A 137 -8.27 -5.42 -10.44
N ASN A 138 -9.37 -5.77 -11.12
CA ASN A 138 -9.33 -6.74 -12.22
C ASN A 138 -8.50 -6.23 -13.40
N ASP A 139 -8.66 -4.96 -13.78
CA ASP A 139 -7.88 -4.34 -14.85
C ASP A 139 -6.39 -4.27 -14.49
N SER A 140 -6.05 -4.03 -13.22
CA SER A 140 -4.68 -4.10 -12.73
C SER A 140 -4.07 -5.49 -12.89
N ILE A 141 -4.79 -6.54 -12.46
CA ILE A 141 -4.35 -7.94 -12.62
C ILE A 141 -4.17 -8.29 -14.10
N ARG A 142 -5.12 -7.89 -14.95
CA ARG A 142 -5.03 -8.11 -16.41
C ARG A 142 -3.80 -7.41 -16.98
N ALA A 143 -3.59 -6.14 -16.63
CA ALA A 143 -2.44 -5.37 -17.09
C ALA A 143 -1.10 -5.98 -16.65
N PHE A 144 -1.00 -6.56 -15.45
CA PHE A 144 0.21 -7.28 -15.05
C PHE A 144 0.41 -8.59 -15.81
N ARG A 145 -0.65 -9.38 -16.02
CA ARG A 145 -0.59 -10.65 -16.77
C ARG A 145 -0.22 -10.44 -18.24
N GLU A 146 -0.82 -9.46 -18.91
CA GLU A 146 -0.50 -9.15 -20.32
C GLU A 146 0.97 -8.77 -20.57
N GLN A 147 1.71 -8.43 -19.50
CA GLN A 147 3.12 -8.05 -19.58
C GLN A 147 4.08 -9.10 -19.02
N GLY A 148 3.60 -10.32 -18.76
CA GLY A 148 4.42 -11.41 -18.24
C GLY A 148 4.78 -11.24 -16.75
N TYR A 149 4.08 -10.36 -16.03
CA TYR A 149 4.25 -10.20 -14.59
C TYR A 149 3.33 -11.14 -13.78
N GLU A 150 2.74 -12.15 -14.43
CA GLU A 150 1.89 -13.16 -13.77
C GLU A 150 2.58 -13.97 -12.67
N HIS A 151 3.91 -13.93 -12.60
CA HIS A 151 4.73 -14.61 -11.60
C HIS A 151 5.48 -13.62 -10.70
N LEU A 152 4.99 -12.39 -10.57
CA LEU A 152 5.51 -11.42 -9.62
C LEU A 152 4.53 -11.18 -8.48
N ASN A 153 5.07 -10.73 -7.35
CA ASN A 153 4.30 -10.35 -6.17
C ASN A 153 3.30 -9.20 -6.42
N ARG A 154 3.45 -8.45 -7.52
CA ARG A 154 2.59 -7.30 -7.89
C ARG A 154 1.11 -7.63 -8.08
N ILE A 155 0.77 -8.90 -8.34
CA ILE A 155 -0.62 -9.35 -8.50
C ILE A 155 -1.25 -9.70 -7.14
N LEU A 156 -0.44 -9.96 -6.11
CA LEU A 156 -0.95 -10.35 -4.79
C LEU A 156 -1.73 -9.21 -4.13
N ASP A 157 -1.23 -7.97 -4.14
CA ASP A 157 -1.95 -6.84 -3.54
C ASP A 157 -3.33 -6.59 -4.20
N PRO A 158 -3.46 -6.52 -5.54
CA PRO A 158 -4.76 -6.50 -6.20
C PRO A 158 -5.67 -7.67 -5.81
N LEU A 159 -5.14 -8.89 -5.67
CA LEU A 159 -5.94 -10.06 -5.27
C LEU A 159 -6.44 -9.98 -3.82
N ILE A 160 -5.63 -9.46 -2.88
CA ILE A 160 -6.03 -9.20 -1.50
C ILE A 160 -7.20 -8.21 -1.51
N MET A 161 -7.05 -7.06 -2.19
CA MET A 161 -8.08 -6.03 -2.22
C MET A 161 -9.34 -6.48 -2.96
N LEU A 162 -9.20 -7.24 -4.05
CA LEU A 162 -10.31 -7.82 -4.78
C LEU A 162 -11.11 -8.81 -3.92
N SER A 163 -10.42 -9.65 -3.14
CA SER A 163 -11.05 -10.56 -2.18
C SER A 163 -11.87 -9.78 -1.15
N LYS A 164 -11.27 -8.76 -0.51
CA LYS A 164 -11.96 -7.88 0.44
C LYS A 164 -13.17 -7.19 -0.19
N ALA A 165 -13.04 -6.71 -1.42
CA ALA A 165 -14.12 -6.03 -2.15
C ALA A 165 -15.31 -6.96 -2.46
N TYR A 166 -15.04 -8.19 -2.90
CA TYR A 166 -16.09 -9.18 -3.15
C TYR A 166 -16.80 -9.61 -1.87
N PHE A 167 -16.08 -9.87 -0.77
CA PHE A 167 -16.72 -10.20 0.51
C PHE A 167 -17.59 -9.04 1.02
N LYS A 168 -17.13 -7.80 0.87
CA LYS A 168 -17.93 -6.60 1.21
C LYS A 168 -19.19 -6.46 0.35
N LYS A 169 -19.18 -6.92 -0.90
CA LYS A 169 -20.37 -7.02 -1.77
C LYS A 169 -21.22 -8.27 -1.53
N LYS A 170 -20.82 -9.16 -0.61
CA LYS A 170 -21.45 -10.47 -0.36
C LYS A 170 -21.39 -11.42 -1.57
N GLU A 171 -20.43 -11.21 -2.47
CA GLU A 171 -20.16 -12.08 -3.62
C GLU A 171 -19.15 -13.18 -3.21
N GLN A 172 -19.62 -14.13 -2.39
CA GLN A 172 -18.73 -15.10 -1.73
C GLN A 172 -17.90 -15.95 -2.69
N ASP A 173 -18.51 -16.50 -3.74
CA ASP A 173 -17.81 -17.38 -4.70
C ASP A 173 -16.63 -16.66 -5.38
N LEU A 174 -16.84 -15.39 -5.78
CA LEU A 174 -15.81 -14.57 -6.39
C LEU A 174 -14.71 -14.16 -5.39
N GLY A 175 -15.09 -13.89 -4.14
CA GLY A 175 -14.15 -13.62 -3.06
C GLY A 175 -13.25 -14.83 -2.77
N ILE A 176 -13.84 -16.02 -2.65
CA ILE A 176 -13.10 -17.29 -2.46
C ILE A 176 -12.20 -17.58 -3.66
N TYR A 177 -12.69 -17.33 -4.88
CA TYR A 177 -11.89 -17.51 -6.09
C TYR A 177 -10.65 -16.61 -6.08
N ALA A 178 -10.81 -15.30 -5.86
CA ALA A 178 -9.69 -14.35 -5.79
C ALA A 178 -8.70 -14.73 -4.67
N LEU A 179 -9.21 -15.16 -3.53
CA LEU A 179 -8.41 -15.58 -2.38
C LEU A 179 -7.58 -16.84 -2.67
N ASN A 180 -8.18 -17.86 -3.28
CA ASN A 180 -7.46 -19.09 -3.63
C ASN A 180 -6.37 -18.84 -4.69
N ASN A 181 -6.64 -17.98 -5.68
CA ASN A 181 -5.62 -17.54 -6.64
C ASN A 181 -4.44 -16.86 -5.93
N GLY A 182 -4.73 -16.03 -4.92
CA GLY A 182 -3.72 -15.36 -4.11
C GLY A 182 -2.87 -16.31 -3.28
N ILE A 183 -3.51 -17.29 -2.62
CA ILE A 183 -2.83 -18.36 -1.88
C ILE A 183 -1.89 -19.13 -2.81
N GLU A 184 -2.39 -19.65 -3.92
CA GLU A 184 -1.60 -20.45 -4.87
C GLU A 184 -0.39 -19.65 -5.39
N LEU A 185 -0.60 -18.39 -5.76
CA LEU A 185 0.49 -17.53 -6.24
C LEU A 185 1.50 -17.23 -5.12
N SER A 186 1.05 -16.91 -3.90
CA SER A 186 1.95 -16.65 -2.78
C SER A 186 2.80 -17.86 -2.39
N GLU A 187 2.24 -19.08 -2.47
CA GLU A 187 2.97 -20.33 -2.26
C GLU A 187 4.02 -20.56 -3.35
N LYS A 188 3.64 -20.36 -4.63
CA LYS A 188 4.58 -20.47 -5.77
C LYS A 188 5.74 -19.48 -5.65
N LEU A 189 5.47 -18.26 -5.19
CA LEU A 189 6.48 -17.21 -4.99
C LEU A 189 7.26 -17.37 -3.67
N LYS A 190 6.85 -18.29 -2.79
CA LYS A 190 7.39 -18.43 -1.43
C LYS A 190 7.29 -17.13 -0.62
N ASP A 191 6.26 -16.34 -0.89
CA ASP A 191 5.98 -15.10 -0.14
C ASP A 191 5.19 -15.44 1.12
N HIS A 192 5.93 -15.72 2.20
CA HIS A 192 5.33 -16.15 3.46
C HIS A 192 4.46 -15.08 4.13
N VAL A 193 4.74 -13.79 3.92
CA VAL A 193 3.98 -12.70 4.56
C VAL A 193 2.63 -12.56 3.88
N LEU A 194 2.61 -12.47 2.55
CA LEU A 194 1.35 -12.34 1.81
C LEU A 194 0.50 -13.62 1.91
N LEU A 195 1.14 -14.80 1.99
CA LEU A 195 0.45 -16.05 2.29
C LEU A 195 -0.29 -16.01 3.64
N LEU A 196 0.32 -15.44 4.68
CA LEU A 196 -0.33 -15.26 5.98
C LEU A 196 -1.51 -14.31 5.87
N ILE A 197 -1.39 -13.21 5.13
CA ILE A 197 -2.51 -12.27 4.90
C ILE A 197 -3.68 -12.96 4.18
N PHE A 198 -3.44 -13.74 3.12
CA PHE A 198 -4.51 -14.50 2.47
C PHE A 198 -5.15 -15.54 3.40
N LYS A 199 -4.35 -16.24 4.20
CA LYS A 199 -4.86 -17.19 5.21
C LYS A 199 -5.69 -16.48 6.27
N PHE A 200 -5.31 -15.27 6.68
CA PHE A 200 -6.11 -14.46 7.60
C PHE A 200 -7.48 -14.16 6.99
N LEU A 201 -7.53 -13.64 5.76
CA LEU A 201 -8.79 -13.34 5.08
C LEU A 201 -9.68 -14.59 4.92
N ARG A 202 -9.07 -15.75 4.68
CA ARG A 202 -9.79 -17.02 4.59
C ARG A 202 -10.40 -17.42 5.93
N SER A 203 -9.60 -17.37 6.99
CA SER A 203 -10.06 -17.69 8.34
C SER A 203 -11.19 -16.75 8.79
N LEU A 204 -11.15 -15.49 8.37
CA LEU A 204 -12.14 -14.48 8.72
C LEU A 204 -13.45 -14.66 7.95
N TYR A 205 -13.38 -14.71 6.62
CA TYR A 205 -14.57 -14.63 5.76
C TYR A 205 -15.15 -15.99 5.34
N VAL A 206 -14.39 -17.08 5.46
CA VAL A 206 -14.76 -18.40 4.93
C VAL A 206 -14.85 -19.42 6.06
N ASP A 207 -13.75 -19.63 6.78
CA ASP A 207 -13.66 -20.72 7.75
C ASP A 207 -14.26 -20.34 9.12
N ASN A 208 -14.47 -19.04 9.37
CA ASN A 208 -14.89 -18.46 10.65
C ASN A 208 -14.08 -19.01 11.86
N ASN A 209 -12.76 -19.12 11.67
CA ASN A 209 -11.85 -19.78 12.61
C ASN A 209 -11.02 -18.74 13.38
N PHE A 210 -11.52 -18.35 14.55
CA PHE A 210 -10.91 -17.33 15.40
C PHE A 210 -9.51 -17.73 15.92
N GLU A 211 -9.31 -18.99 16.35
CA GLU A 211 -8.00 -19.47 16.83
C GLU A 211 -6.93 -19.35 15.74
N GLN A 212 -7.29 -19.68 14.50
CA GLN A 212 -6.39 -19.54 13.37
C GLN A 212 -6.09 -18.07 13.03
N LEU A 213 -7.05 -17.14 13.23
CA LEU A 213 -6.80 -15.70 13.06
C LEU A 213 -5.76 -15.20 14.06
N GLU A 214 -5.93 -15.50 15.35
CA GLU A 214 -5.00 -15.09 16.41
C GLU A 214 -3.58 -15.60 16.14
N LYS A 215 -3.45 -16.89 15.81
CA LYS A 215 -2.15 -17.48 15.48
C LYS A 215 -1.48 -16.80 14.28
N ILE A 216 -2.24 -16.42 13.26
CA ILE A 216 -1.68 -15.70 12.11
C ILE A 216 -1.20 -14.31 12.51
N MET A 217 -1.96 -13.60 13.35
CA MET A 217 -1.58 -12.28 13.85
C MET A 217 -0.30 -12.34 14.68
N GLU A 218 -0.16 -13.33 15.56
CA GLU A 218 1.09 -13.56 16.32
C GLU A 218 2.30 -13.75 15.38
N LEU A 219 2.14 -14.53 14.31
CA LEU A 219 3.22 -14.75 13.33
C LEU A 219 3.60 -13.48 12.56
N LEU A 220 2.63 -12.62 12.25
CA LEU A 220 2.85 -11.33 11.61
C LEU A 220 3.46 -10.31 12.60
N GLU A 221 3.13 -10.41 13.88
CA GLU A 221 3.64 -9.55 14.94
C GLU A 221 5.12 -9.83 15.22
N ILE A 222 5.53 -11.11 15.24
CA ILE A 222 6.95 -11.51 15.30
C ILE A 222 7.75 -10.87 14.15
N LYS A 223 7.11 -10.65 13.00
CA LYS A 223 7.71 -10.00 11.83
C LYS A 223 7.59 -8.47 11.84
N SER A 224 7.06 -7.89 12.91
CA SER A 224 6.84 -6.44 13.06
C SER A 224 5.98 -5.81 11.96
N MET A 225 5.05 -6.58 11.38
CA MET A 225 4.11 -6.11 10.34
C MET A 225 2.96 -5.29 10.93
N TYR A 226 3.27 -4.35 11.82
CA TYR A 226 2.25 -3.61 12.60
C TYR A 226 1.25 -2.82 11.74
N PRO A 227 1.65 -2.17 10.61
CA PRO A 227 0.68 -1.51 9.74
C PRO A 227 -0.34 -2.48 9.14
N ASP A 228 0.12 -3.62 8.63
CA ASP A 228 -0.77 -4.66 8.10
C ASP A 228 -1.66 -5.24 9.19
N LEU A 229 -1.11 -5.49 10.38
CA LEU A 229 -1.86 -5.97 11.55
C LEU A 229 -2.97 -5.01 11.97
N GLU A 230 -2.70 -3.70 11.95
CA GLU A 230 -3.72 -2.68 12.22
C GLU A 230 -4.87 -2.77 11.20
N ASP A 231 -4.57 -2.91 9.92
CA ASP A 231 -5.58 -2.99 8.87
C ASP A 231 -6.36 -4.31 8.88
N LEU A 232 -5.69 -5.44 9.15
CA LEU A 232 -6.35 -6.74 9.35
C LEU A 232 -7.27 -6.72 10.58
N ALA A 233 -6.84 -6.07 11.68
CA ALA A 233 -7.67 -5.89 12.86
C ALA A 233 -8.91 -5.02 12.57
N LYS A 234 -8.77 -3.95 11.76
CA LYS A 234 -9.92 -3.15 11.29
C LYS A 234 -10.92 -3.98 10.48
N ASP A 235 -10.43 -4.87 9.61
CA ASP A 235 -11.30 -5.73 8.82
C ASP A 235 -12.05 -6.73 9.70
N ALA A 236 -11.36 -7.37 10.64
CA ALA A 236 -11.97 -8.31 11.58
C ALA A 236 -12.97 -7.63 12.53
N ALA A 237 -12.63 -6.47 13.09
CA ALA A 237 -13.53 -5.70 13.96
C ALA A 237 -14.84 -5.35 13.25
N LYS A 238 -14.76 -4.90 11.99
CA LYS A 238 -15.95 -4.61 11.18
C LYS A 238 -16.76 -5.86 10.88
N TYR A 239 -16.09 -6.95 10.49
CA TYR A 239 -16.75 -8.23 10.20
C TYR A 239 -17.53 -8.77 11.39
N TYR A 240 -16.89 -8.90 12.56
CA TYR A 240 -17.56 -9.42 13.76
C TYR A 240 -18.69 -8.49 14.22
N ASN A 241 -18.51 -7.17 14.10
CA ASN A 241 -19.57 -6.21 14.40
C ASN A 241 -20.78 -6.36 13.46
N GLU A 242 -20.56 -6.60 12.16
CA GLU A 242 -21.62 -6.88 11.19
C GLU A 242 -22.34 -8.21 11.43
N MET A 243 -21.62 -9.22 11.95
CA MET A 243 -22.20 -10.51 12.36
C MET A 243 -22.93 -10.44 13.72
N GLY A 244 -22.81 -9.32 14.45
CA GLY A 244 -23.41 -9.15 15.78
C GLY A 244 -22.59 -9.73 16.93
N ASP A 245 -21.37 -10.22 16.66
CA ASP A 245 -20.42 -10.72 17.65
C ASP A 245 -19.63 -9.55 18.25
N LYS A 246 -20.21 -8.95 19.28
CA LYS A 246 -19.68 -7.73 19.90
C LYS A 246 -18.39 -7.98 20.69
N ASP A 247 -18.23 -9.17 21.26
CA ASP A 247 -17.08 -9.50 22.09
C ASP A 247 -15.81 -9.60 21.22
N ASN A 248 -15.89 -10.35 20.11
CA ASN A 248 -14.77 -10.41 19.17
C ASN A 248 -14.54 -9.07 18.47
N ALA A 249 -15.60 -8.33 18.11
CA ALA A 249 -15.44 -6.99 17.56
C ALA A 249 -14.67 -6.06 18.50
N MET A 250 -15.02 -6.04 19.79
CA MET A 250 -14.35 -5.23 20.82
C MET A 250 -12.88 -5.62 20.95
N LEU A 251 -12.58 -6.92 21.00
CA LEU A 251 -11.21 -7.42 21.07
C LEU A 251 -10.37 -6.92 19.88
N PHE A 252 -10.90 -6.97 18.66
CA PHE A 252 -10.18 -6.45 17.50
C PHE A 252 -10.05 -4.92 17.51
N TYR A 253 -11.04 -4.19 18.05
CA TYR A 253 -10.88 -2.74 18.27
C TYR A 253 -9.74 -2.42 19.25
N GLU A 254 -9.58 -3.21 20.32
CA GLU A 254 -8.44 -3.06 21.24
C GLU A 254 -7.11 -3.38 20.55
N LYS A 255 -7.07 -4.42 19.70
CA LYS A 255 -5.89 -4.75 18.90
C LYS A 255 -5.48 -3.62 17.94
N ILE A 256 -6.44 -2.91 17.33
CA ILE A 256 -6.13 -1.72 16.52
C ILE A 256 -5.36 -0.68 17.34
N LEU A 257 -5.81 -0.38 18.56
CA LEU A 257 -5.14 0.59 19.45
C LEU A 257 -3.74 0.11 19.86
N TYR A 258 -3.60 -1.19 20.12
CA TYR A 258 -2.32 -1.81 20.41
C TYR A 258 -1.35 -1.65 19.23
N PHE A 259 -1.74 -2.03 18.01
CA PHE A 259 -0.85 -1.93 16.84
C PHE A 259 -0.52 -0.48 16.47
N GLN A 260 -1.46 0.45 16.60
CA GLN A 260 -1.18 1.89 16.44
C GLN A 260 -0.11 2.38 17.42
N THR A 261 -0.10 1.84 18.64
CA THR A 261 0.93 2.14 19.63
C THR A 261 2.27 1.54 19.23
N GLN A 262 2.29 0.32 18.70
CA GLN A 262 3.53 -0.32 18.23
C GLN A 262 4.12 0.39 17.00
N VAL A 263 3.30 0.82 16.05
CA VAL A 263 3.75 1.64 14.91
C VAL A 263 4.47 2.90 15.43
N LYS A 264 3.86 3.64 16.35
CA LYS A 264 4.47 4.83 16.96
C LYS A 264 5.74 4.54 17.75
N ARG A 265 5.83 3.38 18.42
CA ARG A 265 7.02 2.96 19.18
C ARG A 265 8.16 2.54 18.26
N GLY A 266 7.85 1.91 17.13
CA GLY A 266 8.83 1.58 16.09
C GLY A 266 9.58 2.81 15.59
N ASP A 267 8.93 3.97 15.59
CA ASP A 267 9.55 5.26 15.24
C ASP A 267 10.46 5.85 16.34
N CYS A 268 10.48 5.25 17.54
CA CYS A 268 11.15 5.76 18.73
C CYS A 268 12.49 5.04 19.04
N GLN A 269 13.35 4.83 18.03
CA GLN A 269 14.67 4.19 18.21
C GLN A 269 15.81 5.19 18.47
N TYR A 270 15.50 6.43 18.86
CA TYR A 270 16.53 7.44 19.16
C TYR A 270 17.16 7.18 20.52
N GLU A 271 18.43 6.78 20.55
CA GLU A 271 19.29 6.96 21.71
C GLU A 271 19.88 8.38 21.64
N ILE A 272 19.42 9.28 22.51
CA ILE A 272 19.92 10.67 22.63
C ILE A 272 20.98 10.72 23.72
#